data_AF-A0A351FV73-F1
#
_entry.id   AF-A0A351FV73-F1
#
_cell.length_a   1.000
_cell.length_b   1.000
_cell.length_c   1.000
_cell.angle_alpha   90.00
_cell.angle_beta   90.00
_cell.angle_gamma   90.00
#
_symmetry.space_group_name_H-M   'P 1'
#
loop_
_entity.id
_entity.type
_entity.pdbx_description
1 polymer ?
#
loop_
_entity_poly.entity_id
_entity_poly.type
_entity_poly.pdbx_seq_one_letter_code
_entity_poly.pdbx_strand_id
1 'polypeptide(L)'
;MREDLLGYLLGALEGDERERVEREIERNPSLEREISALQAKLDPLRETSLDFEPPFGLATRTCALVEQHRETTDVTSEPVKLKGAPAELNHRNRFRWYDLVVGACVLIVGFALIFPAIARSRQMA
;
A
#
# COMPACT_ATOMS: atom_id res chain seq x y z
N MET A 1 2.04 -9.63 2.93
CA MET A 1 0.97 -10.56 2.53
C MET A 1 -0.05 -10.82 3.62
N ARG A 2 0.31 -11.42 4.77
CA ARG A 2 -0.69 -11.69 5.84
C ARG A 2 -1.41 -10.44 6.34
N GLU A 3 -0.72 -9.31 6.42
CA GLU A 3 -1.29 -8.00 6.75
C GLU A 3 -2.21 -7.48 5.65
N ASP A 4 -1.82 -7.65 4.38
CA ASP A 4 -2.67 -7.30 3.23
C ASP A 4 -3.96 -8.15 3.21
N LEU A 5 -3.89 -9.44 3.55
CA LEU A 5 -5.08 -10.31 3.65
C LEU A 5 -6.01 -9.89 4.79
N LEU A 6 -5.45 -9.45 5.92
CA LEU A 6 -6.22 -8.86 7.02
C LEU A 6 -6.86 -7.54 6.59
N GLY A 7 -6.11 -6.66 5.93
CA GLY A 7 -6.63 -5.42 5.37
C GLY A 7 -7.74 -5.68 4.36
N TYR A 8 -7.58 -6.69 3.51
CA TYR A 8 -8.59 -7.13 2.55
C TYR A 8 -9.86 -7.61 3.25
N LEU A 9 -9.75 -8.48 4.26
CA LEU A 9 -10.88 -8.97 5.05
C LEU A 9 -11.61 -7.87 5.82
N LEU A 10 -10.89 -6.86 6.29
CA LEU A 10 -11.43 -5.73 7.05
C LEU A 10 -11.89 -4.57 6.16
N GLY A 11 -11.72 -4.67 4.84
CA GLY A 11 -12.07 -3.59 3.89
C GLY A 11 -11.20 -2.34 4.02
N ALA A 12 -9.98 -2.49 4.55
CA ALA A 12 -9.04 -1.40 4.82
C ALA A 12 -8.06 -1.11 3.67
N LEU A 13 -8.13 -1.88 2.57
CA LEU A 13 -7.28 -1.66 1.39
C LEU A 13 -7.92 -0.68 0.40
N GLU A 14 -7.08 0.17 -0.19
CA GLU A 14 -7.46 1.09 -1.26
C GLU A 14 -7.32 0.45 -2.66
N GLY A 15 -7.97 1.03 -3.66
CA GLY A 15 -8.22 0.45 -4.99
C GLY A 15 -7.11 -0.44 -5.56
N ASP A 16 -5.93 0.11 -5.81
CA ASP A 16 -4.81 -0.62 -6.43
C ASP A 16 -4.29 -1.77 -5.54
N GLU A 17 -4.30 -1.60 -4.22
CA GLU A 17 -3.85 -2.62 -3.26
C GLU A 17 -4.83 -3.78 -3.20
N ARG A 18 -6.12 -3.47 -3.20
CA ARG A 18 -7.18 -4.49 -3.22
C ARG A 18 -7.11 -5.32 -4.50
N GLU A 19 -6.99 -4.69 -5.67
CA GLU A 19 -6.91 -5.39 -6.96
C GLU A 19 -5.64 -6.25 -7.08
N ARG A 20 -4.53 -5.82 -6.47
CA ARG A 20 -3.32 -6.65 -6.35
C ARG A 20 -3.59 -7.92 -5.54
N VAL A 21 -4.19 -7.77 -4.37
CA VAL A 21 -4.49 -8.90 -3.47
C VAL A 21 -5.47 -9.86 -4.11
N GLU A 22 -6.53 -9.38 -4.77
CA GLU A 22 -7.51 -10.22 -5.48
C GLU A 22 -6.85 -11.09 -6.56
N ARG A 23 -5.99 -10.50 -7.41
CA ARG A 23 -5.24 -11.27 -8.42
C ARG A 23 -4.29 -12.31 -7.81
N GLU A 24 -3.76 -12.03 -6.63
CA GLU A 24 -2.85 -12.95 -5.95
C GLU A 24 -3.59 -14.12 -5.31
N ILE A 25 -4.80 -13.87 -4.77
CA ILE A 25 -5.71 -14.91 -4.28
C ILE A 25 -6.11 -15.85 -5.42
N GLU A 26 -6.53 -15.31 -6.57
CA GLU A 26 -6.91 -16.10 -7.75
C GLU A 26 -5.80 -17.02 -8.23
N ARG A 27 -4.54 -16.57 -8.16
CA ARG A 27 -3.38 -17.32 -8.62
C ARG A 27 -2.87 -18.32 -7.59
N ASN A 28 -3.21 -18.15 -6.32
CA ASN A 28 -2.65 -18.94 -5.23
C ASN A 28 -3.74 -19.50 -4.29
N PRO A 29 -4.15 -20.77 -4.50
CA PRO A 29 -5.13 -21.45 -3.66
C PRO A 29 -4.72 -21.59 -2.18
N SER A 30 -3.44 -21.41 -1.83
CA SER A 30 -3.05 -21.41 -0.41
C SER A 30 -3.53 -20.16 0.32
N LEU A 31 -3.65 -19.03 -0.38
CA LEU A 31 -4.11 -17.77 0.22
C LEU A 31 -5.60 -17.82 0.57
N GLU A 32 -6.41 -18.53 -0.21
CA GLU A 32 -7.83 -18.78 0.13
C GLU A 32 -7.98 -19.51 1.48
N ARG A 33 -7.10 -20.48 1.75
CA ARG A 33 -7.09 -21.19 3.03
C ARG A 33 -6.67 -20.27 4.17
N GLU A 34 -5.70 -19.39 3.92
CA GLU A 34 -5.25 -18.42 4.92
C GLU A 34 -6.34 -17.39 5.22
N ILE A 35 -7.04 -16.89 4.21
CA ILE A 35 -8.22 -16.02 4.36
C ILE A 35 -9.28 -16.73 5.20
N SER A 36 -9.61 -17.99 4.88
CA SER A 36 -10.60 -18.76 5.63
C SER A 36 -10.18 -18.93 7.11
N ALA A 37 -8.91 -19.20 7.36
CA ALA A 37 -8.38 -19.33 8.72
C ALA A 37 -8.36 -18.00 9.49
N LEU A 38 -8.13 -16.87 8.81
CA LEU A 38 -8.22 -15.54 9.40
C LEU A 38 -9.67 -15.17 9.68
N GLN A 39 -10.58 -15.44 8.75
CA GLN A 39 -12.01 -15.17 8.89
C GLN A 39 -12.60 -15.90 10.09
N ALA A 40 -12.29 -17.19 10.26
CA ALA A 40 -12.71 -17.97 11.42
C ALA A 40 -12.22 -17.40 12.77
N LYS A 41 -11.08 -16.70 12.79
CA LYS A 41 -10.57 -16.01 13.98
C LYS A 41 -11.25 -14.67 14.23
N LEU A 42 -11.78 -14.03 13.20
CA LEU A 42 -12.49 -12.76 13.28
C LEU A 42 -13.98 -12.94 13.60
N ASP A 43 -14.59 -14.08 13.25
CA ASP A 43 -16.00 -14.34 13.50
C ASP A 43 -16.44 -14.11 14.96
N PRO A 44 -15.69 -14.51 16.01
CA PRO A 44 -16.06 -14.20 17.40
C PRO A 44 -16.17 -12.69 17.71
N LEU A 45 -15.40 -11.85 17.00
CA LEU A 45 -15.48 -10.39 17.19
C LEU A 45 -16.81 -9.84 16.65
N ARG A 46 -17.38 -10.46 15.62
CA ARG A 46 -18.69 -10.07 15.07
C ARG A 46 -19.80 -10.32 16.08
N GLU A 47 -19.73 -11.41 16.83
CA GLU A 47 -20.69 -11.72 17.90
C GLU A 47 -20.61 -10.74 19.07
N THR A 48 -19.47 -10.08 19.26
CA THR A 48 -19.26 -9.09 20.32
C THR A 48 -19.59 -7.66 19.85
N SER A 49 -19.92 -7.48 18.57
CA SER A 49 -20.31 -6.17 18.03
C SER A 49 -21.67 -5.76 18.61
N LEU A 50 -21.63 -4.87 19.59
CA LEU A 50 -22.82 -4.26 20.16
C LEU A 50 -23.16 -3.00 19.35
N ASP A 51 -24.38 -2.96 18.83
CA ASP A 51 -24.94 -1.72 18.27
C ASP A 51 -25.26 -0.78 19.43
N PHE A 52 -24.49 0.30 19.53
CA PHE A 52 -24.74 1.38 20.48
C PHE A 52 -25.40 2.54 19.76
N GLU A 53 -26.48 3.07 20.36
CA GLU A 53 -27.06 4.31 19.90
C GLU A 53 -26.02 5.44 20.07
N PRO A 54 -25.67 6.17 18.99
CA PRO A 54 -24.70 7.24 19.10
C PRO A 54 -25.23 8.36 20.01
N PRO A 55 -24.39 9.00 20.84
CA PRO A 55 -24.80 10.14 21.65
C PRO A 55 -25.46 11.24 20.82
N PHE A 56 -26.50 11.85 21.37
CA PHE A 56 -27.24 12.91 20.68
C PHE A 56 -26.31 14.04 20.22
N GLY A 57 -26.42 14.42 18.94
CA GLY A 57 -25.63 15.50 18.34
C GLY A 57 -24.18 15.14 18.02
N LEU A 58 -23.76 13.88 18.14
CA LEU A 58 -22.40 13.45 17.75
C LEU A 58 -22.09 13.81 16.30
N ALA A 59 -22.99 13.47 15.36
CA ALA A 59 -22.81 13.78 13.95
C ALA A 59 -22.59 15.28 13.71
N THR A 60 -23.43 16.14 14.30
CA THR A 60 -23.33 17.59 14.20
C THR A 60 -22.00 18.12 14.75
N ARG A 61 -21.57 17.64 15.92
CA ARG A 61 -20.30 18.04 16.54
C ARG A 61 -19.10 17.61 15.70
N THR A 62 -19.13 16.39 15.15
CA THR A 62 -18.08 15.87 14.29
C THR A 62 -17.99 16.67 12.98
N CYS A 63 -19.12 16.96 12.32
CA CYS A 63 -19.13 17.79 11.10
C CYS A 63 -18.56 19.19 11.34
N ALA A 64 -18.97 19.86 12.42
CA ALA A 64 -18.44 21.17 12.78
C ALA A 64 -16.92 21.15 13.03
N LEU A 65 -16.42 20.08 13.67
CA LEU A 65 -14.99 19.92 13.92
C LEU A 65 -14.18 19.68 12.62
N VAL A 66 -14.72 18.92 11.68
CA VAL A 66 -14.11 18.71 10.35
C VAL A 66 -14.07 20.02 9.56
N GLU A 67 -15.15 20.79 9.58
CA GLU A 67 -15.24 22.08 8.89
C GLU A 67 -14.23 23.09 9.46
N GLN A 68 -14.17 23.20 10.79
CA GLN A 68 -13.18 24.05 11.46
C GLN A 68 -11.73 23.68 11.07
N HIS A 69 -11.41 22.38 10.97
CA HIS A 69 -10.07 21.95 10.54
C HIS A 69 -9.75 22.31 9.09
N ARG A 70 -10.76 22.28 8.20
CA ARG A 70 -10.58 22.71 6.80
C ARG A 70 -10.28 24.20 6.71
N GLU A 71 -10.98 25.03 7.47
CA GLU A 71 -10.76 26.48 7.49
C GLU A 71 -9.35 26.85 8.01
N THR A 72 -8.82 26.14 9.00
CA THR A 72 -7.44 26.37 9.49
C THR A 72 -6.33 25.87 8.56
N THR A 73 -6.63 24.97 7.61
CA THR A 73 -5.62 24.36 6.73
C THR A 73 -5.48 25.11 5.39
N ASP A 74 -6.26 26.16 5.16
CA ASP A 74 -6.21 26.96 3.92
C ASP A 74 -4.96 27.88 3.82
N VAL A 75 -3.97 27.70 4.71
CA VAL A 75 -2.68 28.37 4.66
C VAL A 75 -1.57 27.32 4.60
N THR A 76 -1.21 26.94 3.37
CA THR A 76 -0.05 26.08 3.02
C THR A 76 -0.28 24.58 3.24
N SER A 77 -0.56 23.89 2.13
CA SER A 77 -0.73 22.44 2.03
C SER A 77 0.57 21.68 2.30
N GLU A 78 0.92 21.49 3.55
CA GLU A 78 1.83 20.42 4.00
C GLU A 78 0.97 19.19 4.40
N PRO A 79 1.33 17.96 3.98
CA PRO A 79 0.57 16.77 4.33
C PRO A 79 0.59 16.56 5.86
N VAL A 80 -0.60 16.57 6.47
CA VAL A 80 -0.78 16.32 7.91
C VAL A 80 -0.24 14.94 8.26
N LYS A 81 0.88 14.89 9.00
CA LYS A 81 1.34 13.68 9.68
C LYS A 81 0.36 13.33 10.80
N LEU A 82 -0.55 12.41 10.52
CA LEU A 82 -1.39 11.77 11.53
C LEU A 82 -0.49 11.05 12.56
N LYS A 83 -0.36 11.64 13.76
CA LYS A 83 0.24 11.00 14.94
C LYS A 83 -0.68 9.85 15.37
N GLY A 84 -0.52 8.68 14.76
CA GLY A 84 -1.31 7.49 15.10
C GLY A 84 -1.45 6.48 13.97
N ALA A 85 -1.12 6.84 12.73
CA ALA A 85 -0.98 5.84 11.68
C ALA A 85 0.23 4.94 12.03
N PRO A 86 0.11 3.60 12.03
CA PRO A 86 1.26 2.72 12.14
C PRO A 86 2.26 3.14 11.05
N ALA A 87 3.55 3.14 11.40
CA ALA A 87 4.65 3.70 10.61
C ALA A 87 4.96 2.93 9.30
N GLU A 88 3.97 2.31 8.68
CA GLU A 88 4.08 1.38 7.55
C GLU A 88 3.42 1.92 6.27
N LEU A 89 3.50 3.23 6.00
CA LEU A 89 3.13 3.79 4.68
C LEU A 89 4.29 4.50 3.96
N ASN A 90 5.52 4.37 4.48
CA ASN A 90 6.72 4.91 3.83
C ASN A 90 7.38 3.94 2.82
N HIS A 91 6.63 2.95 2.32
CA HIS A 91 7.13 2.01 1.31
C HIS A 91 7.24 2.64 -0.10
N ARG A 92 6.51 3.74 -0.37
CA ARG A 92 6.46 4.36 -1.70
C ARG A 92 7.79 4.99 -2.15
N ASN A 93 8.64 5.44 -1.20
CA ASN A 93 9.92 6.06 -1.54
C ASN A 93 11.08 5.05 -1.63
N ARG A 94 11.02 3.95 -0.86
CA ARG A 94 12.07 2.93 -0.84
C ARG A 94 12.04 2.05 -2.10
N PHE A 95 10.84 1.74 -2.61
CA PHE A 95 10.67 0.92 -3.82
C PHE A 95 11.22 1.61 -5.08
N ARG A 96 10.93 2.92 -5.24
CA ARG A 96 11.48 3.72 -6.36
C ARG A 96 13.02 3.75 -6.40
N TRP A 97 13.68 3.66 -5.26
CA TRP A 97 15.15 3.71 -5.21
C TRP A 97 15.78 2.39 -5.68
N TYR A 98 15.16 1.25 -5.36
CA TYR A 98 15.57 -0.04 -5.89
C TYR A 98 15.38 -0.13 -7.41
N ASP A 99 14.26 0.38 -7.94
CA ASP A 99 14.03 0.41 -9.39
C ASP A 99 15.10 1.23 -10.14
N LEU A 100 15.56 2.34 -9.55
CA LEU A 100 16.62 3.18 -10.10
C LEU A 100 17.98 2.47 -10.11
N VAL A 101 18.31 1.75 -9.04
CA VAL A 101 19.55 0.96 -8.93
C VAL A 101 19.54 -0.19 -9.94
N VAL A 102 18.41 -0.91 -10.06
CA VAL A 102 18.25 -1.99 -11.04
C VAL A 102 18.38 -1.46 -12.46
N GLY A 103 17.72 -0.34 -12.79
CA GLY A 103 17.83 0.31 -14.09
C GLY A 103 19.27 0.73 -14.43
N ALA A 104 19.99 1.31 -13.47
CA ALA A 104 21.40 1.67 -13.63
C ALA A 104 22.30 0.45 -13.85
N CYS A 105 22.06 -0.64 -13.12
CA CYS A 105 22.80 -1.90 -13.28
C CYS A 105 22.62 -2.50 -14.68
N VAL A 106 21.37 -2.56 -15.17
CA VAL A 106 21.06 -3.07 -16.52
C VAL A 106 21.73 -2.21 -17.60
N LEU A 107 21.72 -0.89 -17.45
CA LEU A 107 22.41 0.03 -18.36
C LEU A 107 23.93 -0.22 -18.39
N ILE A 108 24.56 -0.35 -17.22
CA ILE A 108 26.01 -0.62 -17.13
C ILE A 108 26.38 -1.93 -17.80
N VAL A 109 25.61 -3.01 -17.54
CA VAL A 109 25.84 -4.32 -18.17
C VAL A 109 25.66 -4.21 -19.69
N GLY A 110 24.63 -3.51 -20.17
CA GLY A 110 24.42 -3.27 -21.60
C GLY A 110 25.61 -2.56 -22.25
N PHE A 111 26.12 -1.48 -21.63
CA PHE A 111 27.30 -0.76 -22.12
C PHE A 111 28.57 -1.62 -22.10
N ALA A 112 28.78 -2.40 -21.05
CA ALA A 112 29.94 -3.29 -20.92
C ALA A 112 29.96 -4.39 -21.98
N LEU A 113 28.79 -4.80 -22.51
CA LEU A 113 28.68 -5.78 -23.58
C LEU A 113 28.80 -5.16 -24.99
N ILE A 114 28.30 -3.94 -25.17
CA ILE A 114 28.35 -3.23 -26.46
C ILE A 114 29.78 -2.78 -26.79
N PHE A 115 30.54 -2.31 -25.80
CA PHE A 115 31.91 -1.81 -26.00
C PHE A 115 32.89 -2.84 -26.61
N PRO A 116 33.00 -4.08 -26.10
CA PRO A 116 33.86 -5.10 -26.71
C PRO A 116 33.35 -5.59 -28.06
N ALA A 117 32.04 -5.56 -28.31
CA ALA A 117 31.46 -5.92 -29.60
C ALA A 117 31.85 -4.91 -30.70
N ILE A 118 31.84 -3.61 -30.39
CA ILE A 118 32.28 -2.54 -31.30
C ILE A 118 33.81 -2.54 -31.47
N ALA A 119 34.57 -2.84 -30.42
CA ALA A 119 36.02 -2.93 -30.51
C ALA A 119 36.48 -4.09 -31.42
N ARG A 120 35.78 -5.23 -31.38
CA ARG A 120 36.07 -6.38 -32.24
C ARG A 120 35.69 -6.15 -33.70
N SER A 121 34.62 -5.40 -33.99
CA SER A 121 34.23 -5.11 -35.39
C SER A 121 35.28 -4.29 -36.14
N ARG A 122 36.03 -3.44 -35.43
CA ARG A 122 37.11 -2.62 -36.00
C ARG A 122 38.42 -3.37 -36.27
N GLN A 123 38.62 -4.56 -35.69
CA GLN A 123 39.83 -5.36 -35.91
C GLN A 123 39.71 -6.34 -37.09
N MET A 124 38.53 -6.44 -37.71
CA MET A 124 38.26 -7.31 -38.87
C MET A 124 38.04 -6.53 -40.19
N ALA A 125 38.28 -5.22 -40.20
CA ALA A 125 38.28 -4.36 -41.39
C ALA A 125 39.69 -3.78 -41.58
#